data_AF-A0A5T0RYZ0-F1
#
_entry.id   AF-A0A5T0RYZ0-F1
#
_cell.length_a   1.000
_cell.length_b   1.000
_cell.length_c   1.000
_cell.angle_alpha   90.00
_cell.angle_beta   90.00
_cell.angle_gamma   90.00
#
_symmetry.space_group_name_H-M   'P 1'
#
loop_
_entity.id
_entity.type
_entity.pdbx_description
1 polymer ?
#
loop_
_entity_poly.entity_id
_entity_poly.type
_entity_poly.pdbx_seq_one_letter_code
_entity_poly.pdbx_strand_id
1 'polypeptide(L)'
;MHNPNSAIERVKNHLAYKLGQAMIDFTNSSSGGGYIALFKKLYKIKKQHKKEQKIYQQTIQIFPQLKYPSLEKCSDYEQALRYKFHLSYMLGKVLIKAYQTWYKGGGFKLKNNIKKANKEFQIFREIFKEVDQINSSILEGLIDNKQLFLKEFSRIKNILTIHQ
;
A
#
# COMPACT_ATOMS: atom_id res chain seq x y z
N MET A 1 4.91 3.47 19.39
CA MET A 1 5.35 4.79 18.90
C MET A 1 5.99 4.55 17.55
N HIS A 2 5.62 5.34 16.54
CA HIS A 2 6.27 5.26 15.24
C HIS A 2 7.34 6.36 15.18
N ASN A 3 8.57 6.01 14.83
CA ASN A 3 9.67 6.94 14.62
C ASN A 3 9.29 7.89 13.47
N PRO A 4 9.04 9.18 13.75
CA PRO A 4 8.61 10.13 12.73
C PRO A 4 9.72 10.47 11.72
N ASN A 5 10.98 10.17 12.05
CA ASN A 5 12.13 10.44 11.20
C ASN A 5 12.42 9.29 10.23
N SER A 6 11.69 8.17 10.32
CA SER A 6 11.76 7.06 9.36
C SER A 6 10.63 7.15 8.33
N ALA A 7 10.99 7.26 7.06
CA ALA A 7 10.05 7.18 5.95
C ALA A 7 9.37 5.81 5.88
N ILE A 8 10.08 4.71 6.19
CA ILE A 8 9.51 3.36 6.20
C ILE A 8 8.38 3.29 7.23
N GLU A 9 8.61 3.77 8.45
CA GLU A 9 7.60 3.77 9.50
C GLU A 9 6.41 4.65 9.15
N ARG A 10 6.63 5.79 8.51
CA ARG A 10 5.55 6.66 8.02
C ARG A 10 4.71 5.97 6.95
N VAL A 11 5.33 5.24 6.02
CA VAL A 11 4.61 4.45 5.01
C VAL A 11 3.83 3.31 5.66
N LYS A 12 4.41 2.60 6.63
CA LYS A 12 3.71 1.56 7.42
C LYS A 12 2.55 2.13 8.24
N ASN A 13 2.70 3.36 8.74
CA ASN A 13 1.66 4.07 9.47
C ASN A 13 0.53 4.58 8.57
N HIS A 14 0.70 4.56 7.24
CA HIS A 14 -0.34 4.98 6.31
C HIS A 14 -1.58 4.08 6.40
N LEU A 15 -2.78 4.68 6.31
CA LEU A 15 -4.06 3.95 6.44
C LEU A 15 -4.13 2.74 5.50
N ALA A 16 -3.72 2.91 4.24
CA ALA A 16 -3.72 1.81 3.27
C ALA A 16 -2.90 0.62 3.77
N TYR A 17 -1.67 0.87 4.24
CA TYR A 17 -0.81 -0.20 4.74
C TYR A 17 -1.47 -0.94 5.92
N LYS A 18 -1.98 -0.21 6.92
CA LYS A 18 -2.67 -0.81 8.07
C LYS A 18 -3.88 -1.66 7.67
N LEU A 19 -4.69 -1.19 6.71
CA LEU A 19 -5.87 -1.90 6.23
C LEU A 19 -5.51 -3.17 5.45
N GLY A 20 -4.55 -3.08 4.51
CA GLY A 20 -4.15 -4.26 3.75
C GLY A 20 -3.36 -5.26 4.59
N GLN A 21 -2.60 -4.81 5.58
CA GLN A 21 -1.97 -5.72 6.54
C GLN A 21 -3.02 -6.51 7.32
N ALA A 22 -4.06 -5.83 7.83
CA ALA A 22 -5.15 -6.51 8.53
C ALA A 22 -5.90 -7.52 7.64
N MET A 23 -5.96 -7.28 6.32
CA MET A 23 -6.51 -8.21 5.34
C MET A 23 -5.61 -9.44 5.13
N ILE A 24 -4.29 -9.26 5.02
CA ILE A 24 -3.33 -10.37 4.91
C ILE A 24 -3.32 -11.21 6.19
N ASP A 25 -3.32 -10.57 7.36
CA ASP A 25 -3.38 -11.27 8.64
C ASP A 25 -4.65 -12.14 8.73
N PHE A 26 -5.77 -11.62 8.23
CA PHE A 26 -7.03 -12.35 8.18
C PHE A 26 -6.97 -13.56 7.23
N THR A 27 -6.31 -13.44 6.07
CA THR A 27 -6.16 -14.58 5.16
C THR A 27 -5.22 -15.65 5.69
N ASN A 28 -4.22 -15.26 6.50
CA ASN A 28 -3.20 -16.18 7.02
C ASN A 28 -3.59 -16.81 8.37
N SER A 29 -4.59 -16.25 9.06
CA SER A 29 -5.10 -16.81 10.31
C SER A 29 -6.32 -17.68 10.04
N SER A 30 -6.45 -18.82 10.75
CA SER A 30 -7.73 -19.54 10.87
C SER A 30 -8.70 -18.66 11.65
N SER A 31 -9.29 -17.68 10.98
CA SER A 31 -10.10 -16.65 11.61
C SER A 31 -11.45 -17.23 12.03
N GLY A 32 -11.56 -17.67 13.29
CA GLY A 32 -12.79 -18.24 13.86
C GLY A 32 -14.02 -17.31 13.88
N GLY A 33 -13.88 -16.03 13.48
CA GLY A 33 -14.96 -15.03 13.43
C GLY A 33 -15.40 -14.59 12.03
N GLY A 34 -14.85 -15.18 10.96
CA GLY A 34 -15.23 -14.90 9.57
C GLY A 34 -15.12 -13.42 9.15
N TYR A 35 -15.79 -13.05 8.05
CA TYR A 35 -15.71 -11.70 7.47
C TYR A 35 -16.22 -10.58 8.40
N ILE A 36 -17.15 -10.87 9.31
CA ILE A 36 -17.69 -9.89 10.26
C ILE A 36 -16.58 -9.39 11.20
N ALA A 37 -15.72 -10.30 11.69
CA ALA A 37 -14.57 -9.94 12.50
C ALA A 37 -13.57 -9.06 11.74
N LEU A 38 -13.33 -9.35 10.45
CA LEU A 38 -12.50 -8.52 9.58
C LEU A 38 -13.07 -7.10 9.47
N PHE A 39 -14.36 -6.94 9.14
CA PHE A 39 -14.98 -5.62 9.02
C PHE A 39 -14.89 -4.82 10.32
N LYS A 40 -15.12 -5.45 11.48
CA LYS A 40 -14.93 -4.82 12.80
C LYS A 40 -13.49 -4.33 13.00
N LYS A 41 -12.49 -5.16 12.66
CA LYS A 41 -11.06 -4.81 12.76
C LYS A 41 -10.71 -3.63 11.84
N LEU A 42 -11.14 -3.65 10.58
CA LEU A 42 -10.91 -2.58 9.62
C LEU A 42 -11.56 -1.26 10.06
N TYR A 43 -12.78 -1.31 10.59
CA TYR A 43 -13.46 -0.13 11.13
C TYR A 43 -12.70 0.48 12.32
N LYS A 44 -12.25 -0.36 13.26
CA LYS A 44 -11.45 0.09 14.42
C LYS A 44 -10.15 0.77 13.98
N ILE A 45 -9.43 0.18 13.01
CA ILE A 45 -8.21 0.77 12.44
C ILE A 45 -8.50 2.15 11.85
N LYS A 46 -9.55 2.27 11.03
CA LYS A 46 -9.93 3.54 10.40
C LYS A 46 -10.28 4.61 11.45
N LYS A 47 -11.07 4.24 12.46
CA LYS A 47 -11.47 5.16 13.55
C LYS A 47 -10.26 5.65 14.33
N GLN A 48 -9.37 4.72 14.70
CA GLN A 48 -8.15 5.03 15.43
C GLN A 48 -7.21 5.94 14.62
N HIS A 49 -6.98 5.61 13.35
CA HIS A 49 -6.12 6.42 12.47
C HIS A 49 -6.66 7.85 12.28
N LYS A 50 -7.98 8.01 12.15
CA LYS A 50 -8.61 9.35 12.07
C LYS A 50 -8.43 10.13 13.37
N LYS A 51 -8.50 9.47 14.53
CA LYS A 51 -8.25 10.11 15.83
C LYS A 51 -6.78 10.55 15.94
N GLU A 52 -5.84 9.68 15.60
CA GLU A 52 -4.40 9.98 15.58
C GLU A 52 -4.07 11.17 14.66
N GLN A 53 -4.65 11.20 13.46
CA GLN A 53 -4.48 12.33 12.53
C GLN A 53 -5.00 13.65 13.08
N LYS A 54 -6.17 13.65 13.73
CA LYS A 54 -6.74 14.85 14.34
C LYS A 54 -5.88 15.38 15.48
N ILE A 55 -5.44 14.48 16.37
CA ILE A 55 -4.54 14.84 17.48
C ILE A 55 -3.26 15.44 16.91
N TYR A 56 -2.66 14.78 15.91
CA TYR A 56 -1.46 15.30 15.26
C TYR A 56 -1.66 16.70 14.67
N GLN A 57 -2.77 16.92 13.95
CA GLN A 57 -3.10 18.24 13.39
C GLN A 57 -3.25 19.32 14.46
N GLN A 58 -3.85 19.00 15.61
CA GLN A 58 -3.96 19.94 16.74
C GLN A 58 -2.59 20.18 17.38
N THR A 59 -1.77 19.14 17.55
CA THR A 59 -0.44 19.24 18.12
C THR A 59 0.49 20.11 17.27
N ILE A 60 0.48 19.97 15.93
CA ILE A 60 1.30 20.82 15.05
C ILE A 60 0.80 22.27 14.94
N GLN A 61 -0.49 22.52 15.23
CA GLN A 61 -1.02 23.88 15.30
C GLN A 61 -0.48 24.61 16.54
N ILE A 62 -0.37 23.91 17.67
CA ILE A 62 0.15 24.47 18.93
C ILE A 62 1.68 24.50 18.91
N PHE A 63 2.31 23.46 18.36
CA PHE A 63 3.75 23.27 18.31
C PHE A 63 4.23 23.01 16.88
N PRO A 64 4.41 24.06 16.06
CA PRO A 64 4.86 23.93 14.67
C PRO A 64 6.18 23.17 14.52
N GLN A 65 7.05 23.22 15.54
CA GLN A 65 8.33 22.50 15.58
C GLN A 65 8.19 20.97 15.58
N LEU A 66 7.02 20.43 15.95
CA LEU A 66 6.73 18.99 15.92
C LEU A 66 6.25 18.50 14.55
N LYS A 67 6.18 19.40 13.56
CA LYS A 67 5.83 19.03 12.19
C LYS A 67 6.88 18.07 11.63
N TYR A 68 6.41 16.99 11.01
CA TYR A 68 7.31 16.00 10.46
C TYR A 68 8.07 16.56 9.25
N PRO A 69 9.34 16.19 9.07
CA PRO A 69 10.09 16.55 7.87
C PRO A 69 9.41 15.97 6.61
N SER A 70 9.76 16.49 5.43
CA SER A 70 9.33 15.87 4.18
C SER A 70 9.86 14.43 4.10
N LEU A 71 9.11 13.53 3.46
CA LEU A 71 9.48 12.11 3.34
C LEU A 71 10.84 11.93 2.66
N GLU A 72 11.15 12.78 1.67
CA GLU A 72 12.40 12.78 0.91
C GLU A 72 13.64 13.11 1.74
N LYS A 73 13.48 13.82 2.87
CA LYS A 73 14.60 14.19 3.76
C LYS A 73 14.99 13.06 4.72
N CYS A 74 14.20 11.99 4.79
CA CYS A 74 14.50 10.84 5.62
C CYS A 74 15.58 9.97 4.95
N SER A 75 16.57 9.50 5.71
CA SER A 75 17.66 8.67 5.20
C SER A 75 17.21 7.33 4.62
N ASP A 76 16.04 6.83 5.02
CA ASP A 76 15.43 5.59 4.57
C ASP A 76 14.34 5.78 3.51
N TYR A 77 14.27 6.97 2.89
CA TYR A 77 13.26 7.30 1.88
C TYR A 77 13.26 6.33 0.70
N GLU A 78 14.43 5.99 0.17
CA GLU A 78 14.56 5.08 -0.98
C GLU A 78 13.96 3.69 -0.68
N GLN A 79 14.21 3.19 0.53
CA GLN A 79 13.64 1.93 0.99
C GLN A 79 12.13 2.05 1.17
N ALA A 80 11.64 3.20 1.68
CA ALA A 80 10.22 3.47 1.84
C ALA A 80 9.45 3.50 0.50
N LEU A 81 10.11 3.85 -0.61
CA LEU A 81 9.52 3.75 -1.95
C LEU A 81 9.17 2.31 -2.31
N ARG A 82 10.02 1.34 -1.96
CA ARG A 82 9.72 -0.09 -2.17
C ARG A 82 8.46 -0.52 -1.41
N TYR A 83 8.21 0.06 -0.23
CA TYR A 83 7.00 -0.21 0.54
C TYR A 83 5.70 0.27 -0.12
N LYS A 84 5.74 1.19 -1.10
CA LYS A 84 4.56 1.53 -1.93
C LYS A 84 4.12 0.37 -2.83
N PHE A 85 5.04 -0.53 -3.17
CA PHE A 85 4.76 -1.75 -3.94
C PHE A 85 4.50 -2.98 -3.04
N HIS A 86 4.58 -2.82 -1.71
CA HIS A 86 4.26 -3.88 -0.78
C HIS A 86 2.80 -4.32 -0.93
N LEU A 87 2.56 -5.62 -0.82
CA LEU A 87 1.23 -6.21 -0.97
C LEU A 87 0.19 -5.54 -0.05
N SER A 88 0.54 -5.32 1.22
CA SER A 88 -0.31 -4.63 2.20
C SER A 88 -0.73 -3.24 1.72
N TYR A 89 0.18 -2.48 1.12
CA TYR A 89 -0.14 -1.14 0.65
C TYR A 89 -1.09 -1.17 -0.57
N MET A 90 -0.82 -2.06 -1.53
CA MET A 90 -1.66 -2.21 -2.72
C MET A 90 -3.07 -2.71 -2.41
N LEU A 91 -3.19 -3.73 -1.55
CA LEU A 91 -4.48 -4.23 -1.08
C LEU A 91 -5.25 -3.14 -0.30
N GLY A 92 -4.57 -2.41 0.56
CA GLY A 92 -5.13 -1.28 1.28
C GLY A 92 -5.74 -0.21 0.37
N LYS A 93 -5.04 0.15 -0.72
CA LYS A 93 -5.55 1.10 -1.72
C LYS A 93 -6.81 0.59 -2.40
N VAL A 94 -6.85 -0.70 -2.75
CA VAL A 94 -8.05 -1.33 -3.33
C VAL A 94 -9.22 -1.28 -2.35
N LEU A 95 -8.99 -1.59 -1.07
CA LEU A 95 -10.01 -1.52 -0.02
C LEU A 95 -10.56 -0.09 0.15
N ILE A 96 -9.67 0.90 0.23
CA ILE A 96 -10.08 2.32 0.35
C ILE A 96 -10.92 2.73 -0.85
N LYS A 97 -10.48 2.41 -2.07
CA LYS A 97 -11.20 2.74 -3.30
C LYS A 97 -12.57 2.06 -3.37
N ALA A 98 -12.65 0.78 -3.00
CA ALA A 98 -13.91 0.06 -2.96
C ALA A 98 -14.88 0.66 -1.94
N TYR A 99 -14.38 1.06 -0.77
CA TYR A 99 -15.19 1.76 0.23
C TYR A 99 -15.68 3.13 -0.26
N GLN A 100 -14.80 3.92 -0.89
CA GLN A 100 -15.17 5.22 -1.46
C GLN A 100 -16.19 5.10 -2.60
N THR A 101 -16.15 4.02 -3.37
CA THR A 101 -17.07 3.76 -4.48
C THR A 101 -18.18 2.78 -4.12
N TRP A 102 -18.41 2.54 -2.83
CA TRP A 102 -19.41 1.58 -2.35
C TRP A 102 -20.80 1.88 -2.94
N TYR A 103 -21.20 3.15 -2.96
CA TYR A 103 -22.46 3.63 -3.54
C TYR A 103 -22.57 3.42 -5.06
N LYS A 104 -21.45 3.20 -5.77
CA LYS A 104 -21.40 2.85 -7.21
C LYS A 104 -21.25 1.33 -7.43
N GLY A 105 -21.50 0.51 -6.41
CA GLY A 105 -21.28 -0.93 -6.47
C GLY A 105 -19.81 -1.34 -6.42
N GLY A 106 -18.92 -0.50 -5.89
CA GLY A 106 -17.49 -0.81 -5.73
C GLY A 106 -17.20 -2.09 -4.94
N GLY A 107 -18.09 -2.44 -4.01
CA GLY A 107 -18.04 -3.70 -3.26
C GLY A 107 -18.12 -4.95 -4.16
N PHE A 108 -18.97 -4.95 -5.19
CA PHE A 108 -19.09 -6.08 -6.13
C PHE A 108 -17.80 -6.33 -6.92
N LYS A 109 -17.08 -5.26 -7.24
CA LYS A 109 -15.80 -5.33 -7.98
C LYS A 109 -14.60 -5.61 -7.06
N LEU A 110 -14.78 -5.63 -5.74
CA LEU A 110 -13.70 -5.75 -4.77
C LEU A 110 -12.88 -7.03 -4.96
N LYS A 111 -13.54 -8.20 -5.11
CA LYS A 111 -12.87 -9.49 -5.33
C LYS A 111 -11.98 -9.47 -6.58
N ASN A 112 -12.50 -8.91 -7.69
CA ASN A 112 -11.75 -8.80 -8.94
C ASN A 112 -10.58 -7.83 -8.82
N ASN A 113 -10.77 -6.69 -8.14
CA ASN A 113 -9.72 -5.71 -7.89
C ASN A 113 -8.61 -6.26 -6.98
N ILE A 114 -8.97 -7.05 -5.96
CA ILE A 114 -7.99 -7.76 -5.11
C ILE A 114 -7.19 -8.76 -5.95
N LYS A 115 -7.86 -9.58 -6.78
CA LYS A 115 -7.18 -10.53 -7.67
C LYS A 115 -6.22 -9.80 -8.62
N LYS A 116 -6.63 -8.64 -9.15
CA LYS A 116 -5.77 -7.78 -9.98
C LYS A 116 -4.57 -7.25 -9.21
N ALA A 117 -4.76 -6.72 -8.00
CA ALA A 117 -3.67 -6.22 -7.17
C ALA A 117 -2.66 -7.31 -6.78
N ASN A 118 -3.13 -8.54 -6.51
CA ASN A 118 -2.24 -9.68 -6.25
C ASN A 118 -1.40 -10.04 -7.48
N LYS A 119 -1.98 -9.99 -8.68
CA LYS A 119 -1.24 -10.19 -9.94
C LYS A 119 -0.20 -9.09 -10.17
N GLU A 120 -0.58 -7.82 -9.99
CA GLU A 120 0.35 -6.69 -10.08
C GLU A 120 1.50 -6.86 -9.08
N PHE A 121 1.21 -7.29 -7.85
CA PHE A 121 2.22 -7.55 -6.83
C PHE A 121 3.21 -8.64 -7.26
N GLN A 122 2.73 -9.75 -7.82
CA GLN A 122 3.60 -10.82 -8.30
C GLN A 122 4.54 -10.33 -9.39
N ILE A 123 4.05 -9.55 -10.35
CA ILE A 123 4.85 -8.94 -11.41
C ILE A 123 5.95 -8.06 -10.81
N PHE A 124 5.59 -7.12 -9.94
CA PHE A 124 6.60 -6.25 -9.32
C PHE A 124 7.58 -7.05 -8.48
N ARG A 125 7.14 -8.10 -7.78
CA ARG A 125 8.01 -8.96 -6.98
C ARG A 125 9.02 -9.71 -7.85
N GLU A 126 8.61 -10.22 -9.02
CA GLU A 126 9.51 -10.85 -10.01
C GLU A 126 10.56 -9.84 -10.48
N ILE A 127 10.12 -8.65 -10.89
CA ILE A 127 11.01 -7.58 -11.38
C ILE A 127 11.99 -7.12 -10.30
N PHE A 128 11.53 -6.95 -9.06
CA PHE A 128 12.41 -6.60 -7.94
C PHE A 128 13.35 -7.73 -7.54
N LYS A 129 13.06 -8.99 -7.89
CA LYS A 129 13.93 -10.14 -7.65
C LYS A 129 15.00 -10.29 -8.73
N GLU A 130 14.68 -9.96 -9.97
CA GLU A 130 15.64 -9.99 -11.08
C GLU A 130 16.60 -8.80 -11.06
N VAL A 131 16.23 -7.72 -10.40
CA VAL A 131 17.06 -6.53 -10.28
C VAL A 131 17.48 -6.32 -8.82
N ASP A 132 18.58 -6.98 -8.43
CA ASP A 132 19.14 -6.89 -7.07
C ASP A 132 19.65 -5.46 -6.72
N GLN A 133 19.77 -4.56 -7.71
CA GLN A 133 20.23 -3.18 -7.55
C GLN A 133 19.29 -2.13 -8.18
N ILE A 134 17.98 -2.18 -7.90
CA ILE A 134 17.12 -1.03 -8.27
C ILE A 134 17.51 0.15 -7.38
N ASN A 135 18.28 1.07 -7.96
CA ASN A 135 18.59 2.40 -7.42
C ASN A 135 17.32 3.25 -7.35
N SER A 136 17.27 4.21 -6.43
CA SER A 136 16.04 4.97 -6.15
C SER A 136 15.49 5.75 -7.35
N SER A 137 16.34 6.22 -8.26
CA SER A 137 15.93 6.90 -9.49
C SER A 137 15.06 6.03 -10.41
N ILE A 138 15.36 4.73 -10.51
CA ILE A 138 14.55 3.78 -11.27
C ILE A 138 13.23 3.51 -10.53
N LEU A 139 13.25 3.44 -9.19
CA LEU A 139 12.02 3.30 -8.39
C LEU A 139 11.09 4.50 -8.56
N GLU A 140 11.62 5.72 -8.58
CA GLU A 140 10.83 6.94 -8.81
C GLU A 140 10.23 6.93 -10.22
N GLY A 141 11.04 6.64 -11.25
CA GLY A 141 10.54 6.50 -12.62
C GLY A 141 9.45 5.41 -12.77
N LEU A 142 9.57 4.29 -12.04
CA LEU A 142 8.57 3.22 -11.99
C LEU A 142 7.30 3.64 -11.24
N ILE A 143 7.40 4.45 -10.19
CA ILE A 143 6.25 4.96 -9.44
C ILE A 143 5.44 5.90 -10.33
N ASP A 144 6.12 6.84 -10.99
CA ASP A 144 5.47 7.85 -11.83
C ASP A 144 4.84 7.23 -13.08
N ASN A 145 5.48 6.20 -13.64
CA ASN A 145 5.02 5.50 -14.83
C ASN A 145 4.39 4.13 -14.55
N LYS A 146 3.93 3.87 -13.31
CA LYS A 146 3.48 2.53 -12.86
C LYS A 146 2.54 1.83 -13.86
N GLN A 147 1.56 2.55 -14.41
CA GLN A 147 0.57 1.96 -15.33
C GLN A 147 1.16 1.63 -16.70
N LEU A 148 2.02 2.51 -17.23
CA LEU A 148 2.72 2.28 -18.50
C LEU A 148 3.62 1.06 -18.38
N PHE A 149 4.38 0.97 -17.28
CA PHE A 149 5.26 -0.16 -17.02
C PHE A 149 4.52 -1.49 -16.89
N LEU A 150 3.40 -1.53 -16.18
CA LEU A 150 2.55 -2.73 -16.10
C LEU A 150 2.03 -3.17 -17.47
N LYS A 151 1.72 -2.22 -18.36
CA LYS A 151 1.24 -2.50 -19.72
C LYS A 151 2.35 -3.08 -20.58
N GLU A 152 3.54 -2.49 -20.54
CA GLU A 152 4.71 -2.96 -21.31
C GLU A 152 5.19 -4.32 -20.80
N PHE A 153 5.28 -4.52 -19.48
CA PHE A 153 5.66 -5.83 -18.93
C PHE A 153 4.67 -6.93 -19.33
N SER A 154 3.36 -6.65 -19.31
CA SER A 154 2.36 -7.62 -19.76
C SER A 154 2.50 -7.95 -21.25
N ARG A 155 2.89 -6.97 -22.08
CA ARG A 155 3.14 -7.19 -23.52
C ARG A 155 4.37 -8.08 -23.73
N ILE A 156 5.47 -7.76 -23.06
CA ILE A 156 6.73 -8.51 -23.13
C ILE A 156 6.51 -9.95 -22.67
N LYS A 157 5.84 -10.16 -21.54
CA LYS A 157 5.54 -11.51 -21.02
C LYS A 157 4.70 -12.33 -22.00
N ASN A 158 3.67 -11.71 -22.60
CA ASN A 158 2.85 -12.38 -23.61
C ASN A 158 3.67 -12.79 -24.85
N ILE A 159 4.57 -11.93 -25.32
CA ILE A 159 5.45 -12.24 -26.47
C ILE A 159 6.38 -13.41 -26.11
N LEU A 160 7.02 -13.38 -24.93
CA LEU A 160 7.90 -14.45 -24.47
C LEU A 160 7.18 -15.79 -24.33
N THR A 161 5.93 -15.79 -23.90
CA THR A 161 5.11 -17.01 -23.79
C THR A 161 4.55 -17.53 -25.11
N ILE A 162 4.51 -16.71 -26.17
CA ILE A 162 4.08 -17.14 -27.53
C ILE A 162 5.24 -17.84 -28.26
N HIS A 163 6.48 -17.57 -27.86
CA HIS A 163 7.70 -18.13 -28.46
C HIS A 163 8.32 -19.29 -27.65
N GLN A 164 7.60 -19.84 -26.66
CA GLN A 164 7.91 -21.09 -25.97
C GLN A 164 6.92 -22.18 -26.39
#